data_AF-A0A958M8I3-F1
#
_entry.id   AF-A0A958M8I3-F1
#
_cell.length_a   1.000
_cell.length_b   1.000
_cell.length_c   1.000
_cell.angle_alpha   90.00
_cell.angle_beta   90.00
_cell.angle_gamma   90.00
#
_symmetry.space_group_name_H-M   'P 1'
#
loop_
_entity.id
_entity.type
_entity.pdbx_description
1 polymer ?
#
loop_
_entity_poly.entity_id
_entity_poly.type
_entity_poly.pdbx_seq_one_letter_code
_entity_poly.pdbx_strand_id
1 'polypeptide(L)'
;MRYFNAFGMYFGLRRFLKLACVTALIFVLGACTTQKRRGDLSMMGKLWHNTTAHYNGYFNADELMTFSFLTLEEQHQDNYNQLLPMYEYIATDNQQAVASDLDEAIKKVSVVVNLHRESNWTDDCYLLVGKAQFLKKDYESAEETLRYMTEEFSPAKMAKLEKKLEKSKKGKNSKSSSGKKVSGKDKEDNKEVLSGRAAEKARKKYNRDLKKKRKQDKKRSNKKGGKKKSAPKRTPKAEDEKPLTAEAETPAQEPESAPATEAEPAAPTTIRLSDSSTPIVDPDPPNYFMKHRPAYQEGVLWLAKTLI
;
A
#
# COMPACT_ATOMS: atom_id res chain seq x y z
N MET A 1 -58.17 -50.03 -6.66
CA MET A 1 -56.79 -49.51 -6.51
C MET A 1 -56.67 -48.04 -6.99
N ARG A 2 -57.26 -47.05 -6.30
CA ARG A 2 -57.06 -45.61 -6.68
C ARG A 2 -56.91 -44.62 -5.52
N TYR A 3 -57.00 -45.05 -4.26
CA TYR A 3 -56.95 -44.14 -3.10
C TYR A 3 -55.63 -44.11 -2.32
N PHE A 4 -54.70 -45.03 -2.59
CA PHE A 4 -53.44 -45.13 -1.82
C PHE A 4 -52.35 -44.11 -2.27
N ASN A 5 -52.48 -43.51 -3.46
CA ASN A 5 -51.53 -42.52 -3.96
C ASN A 5 -51.80 -41.08 -3.47
N ALA A 6 -52.98 -40.79 -2.91
CA ALA A 6 -53.33 -39.43 -2.49
C ALA A 6 -52.71 -39.04 -1.13
N PHE A 7 -52.57 -39.99 -0.20
CA PHE A 7 -52.15 -39.70 1.18
C PHE A 7 -50.65 -39.39 1.31
N GLY A 8 -49.79 -40.10 0.56
CA GLY A 8 -48.34 -39.81 0.50
C GLY A 8 -48.01 -38.48 -0.19
N MET A 9 -48.82 -38.09 -1.18
CA MET A 9 -48.63 -36.85 -1.94
C MET A 9 -48.98 -35.61 -1.10
N TYR A 10 -50.00 -35.70 -0.23
CA TYR A 10 -50.36 -34.62 0.71
C TYR A 10 -49.33 -34.41 1.84
N PHE A 11 -48.66 -35.46 2.30
CA PHE A 11 -47.63 -35.37 3.35
C PHE A 11 -46.32 -34.77 2.82
N GLY A 12 -45.93 -35.11 1.59
CA GLY A 12 -44.85 -34.44 0.87
C GLY A 12 -45.16 -32.96 0.59
N LEU A 13 -46.37 -32.66 0.12
CA LEU A 13 -46.79 -31.30 -0.21
C LEU A 13 -46.83 -30.37 1.01
N ARG A 14 -47.26 -30.86 2.18
CA ARG A 14 -47.19 -30.09 3.45
C ARG A 14 -45.76 -29.82 3.91
N ARG A 15 -44.82 -30.76 3.69
CA ARG A 15 -43.39 -30.56 3.99
C ARG A 15 -42.74 -29.58 3.02
N PHE A 16 -43.07 -29.66 1.73
CA PHE A 16 -42.65 -28.69 0.72
C PHE A 16 -43.21 -27.29 0.99
N LEU A 17 -44.48 -27.18 1.41
CA LEU A 17 -45.09 -25.89 1.77
C LEU A 17 -44.43 -25.28 3.01
N LYS A 18 -44.11 -26.08 4.02
CA LYS A 18 -43.33 -25.62 5.20
C LYS A 18 -41.92 -25.17 4.82
N LEU A 19 -41.21 -25.92 3.97
CA LEU A 19 -39.90 -25.54 3.45
C LEU A 19 -39.96 -24.25 2.62
N ALA A 20 -40.97 -24.09 1.77
CA ALA A 20 -41.20 -22.88 0.99
C ALA A 20 -41.54 -21.67 1.87
N CYS A 21 -42.32 -21.84 2.94
CA CYS A 21 -42.58 -20.78 3.90
C CYS A 21 -41.33 -20.39 4.69
N VAL A 22 -40.47 -21.35 5.07
CA VAL A 22 -39.20 -21.06 5.76
C VAL A 22 -38.21 -20.34 4.84
N THR A 23 -38.08 -20.75 3.58
CA THR A 23 -37.23 -20.05 2.60
C THR A 23 -37.77 -18.66 2.27
N ALA A 24 -39.10 -18.49 2.16
CA ALA A 24 -39.73 -17.19 2.01
C ALA A 24 -39.52 -16.29 3.23
N LEU A 25 -39.60 -16.83 4.46
CA LEU A 25 -39.32 -16.08 5.69
C LEU A 25 -37.87 -15.61 5.74
N ILE A 26 -36.91 -16.45 5.32
CA ILE A 26 -35.48 -16.08 5.22
C ILE A 26 -35.29 -14.94 4.20
N PHE A 27 -35.97 -15.00 3.06
CA PHE A 27 -35.92 -13.93 2.05
C PHE A 27 -36.53 -12.61 2.55
N VAL A 28 -37.63 -12.67 3.30
CA VAL A 28 -38.29 -11.48 3.88
C VAL A 28 -37.42 -10.85 4.99
N LEU A 29 -36.76 -11.67 5.81
CA LEU A 29 -35.83 -11.19 6.84
C LEU A 29 -34.53 -10.61 6.22
N GLY A 30 -34.10 -11.10 5.06
CA GLY A 30 -32.98 -10.53 4.30
C GLY A 30 -33.28 -9.22 3.56
N ALA A 31 -34.56 -8.87 3.38
CA ALA A 31 -34.98 -7.65 2.68
C ALA A 31 -34.90 -6.37 3.54
N CYS A 32 -34.68 -6.49 4.86
CA CYS A 32 -34.33 -5.37 5.72
C CYS A 32 -32.87 -4.92 5.47
N THR A 33 -32.67 -4.19 4.38
CA THR A 33 -31.38 -3.55 4.08
C THR A 33 -31.21 -2.31 4.96
N THR A 34 -30.29 -2.36 5.91
CA THR A 34 -29.93 -1.17 6.71
C THR A 34 -29.05 -0.25 5.85
N GLN A 35 -29.57 0.91 5.48
CA GLN A 35 -28.84 1.89 4.66
C GLN A 35 -27.78 2.62 5.51
N LYS A 36 -26.58 2.02 5.65
CA LYS A 36 -25.42 2.70 6.27
C LYS A 36 -24.96 3.86 5.38
N ARG A 37 -24.62 5.00 5.98
CA ARG A 37 -24.16 6.19 5.24
C ARG A 37 -22.74 6.02 4.71
N ARG A 38 -22.49 6.72 3.60
CA ARG A 38 -21.36 6.68 2.64
C ARG A 38 -19.94 6.94 3.19
N GLY A 39 -19.68 6.87 4.49
CA GLY A 39 -18.38 7.24 5.07
C GLY A 39 -17.94 6.49 6.32
N ASP A 40 -18.77 5.58 6.87
CA ASP A 40 -18.35 4.69 7.94
C ASP A 40 -18.37 3.25 7.40
N LEU A 41 -17.20 2.59 7.34
CA LEU A 41 -17.17 1.19 6.94
C LEU A 41 -17.88 0.33 7.98
N SER A 42 -18.77 -0.52 7.49
CA SER A 42 -19.30 -1.61 8.31
C SER A 42 -18.15 -2.50 8.78
N MET A 43 -18.30 -3.18 9.93
CA MET A 43 -17.33 -4.17 10.39
C MET A 43 -16.99 -5.19 9.29
N MET A 44 -18.00 -5.62 8.51
CA MET A 44 -17.81 -6.51 7.37
C MET A 44 -17.07 -5.85 6.19
N GLY A 45 -17.28 -4.55 5.96
CA GLY A 45 -16.53 -3.79 4.96
C GLY A 45 -15.06 -3.62 5.36
N LYS A 46 -14.79 -3.30 6.63
CA LYS A 46 -13.43 -3.22 7.15
C LYS A 46 -12.73 -4.58 7.11
N LEU A 47 -13.44 -5.67 7.42
CA LEU A 47 -12.92 -7.03 7.25
C LEU A 47 -12.53 -7.29 5.79
N TRP A 48 -13.40 -6.95 4.83
CA TRP A 48 -13.10 -7.10 3.40
C TRP A 48 -11.85 -6.31 2.97
N HIS A 49 -11.74 -5.06 3.40
CA HIS A 49 -10.54 -4.25 3.12
C HIS A 49 -9.29 -4.84 3.77
N ASN A 50 -9.38 -5.33 5.00
CA ASN A 50 -8.26 -5.95 5.70
C ASN A 50 -7.83 -7.27 5.05
N THR A 51 -8.77 -8.16 4.74
CA THR A 51 -8.46 -9.46 4.12
C THR A 51 -7.93 -9.26 2.70
N THR A 52 -8.53 -8.35 1.94
CA THR A 52 -8.06 -8.05 0.57
C THR A 52 -6.70 -7.38 0.61
N ALA A 53 -6.45 -6.39 1.48
CA ALA A 53 -5.14 -5.76 1.60
C ALA A 53 -4.04 -6.77 1.94
N HIS A 54 -4.31 -7.64 2.93
CA HIS A 54 -3.37 -8.66 3.36
C HIS A 54 -3.01 -9.63 2.22
N TYR A 55 -4.01 -10.33 1.68
CA TYR A 55 -3.76 -11.43 0.76
C TYR A 55 -3.54 -11.01 -0.69
N ASN A 56 -3.96 -9.81 -1.10
CA ASN A 56 -3.79 -9.35 -2.47
C ASN A 56 -2.38 -8.78 -2.71
N GLY A 57 -1.87 -7.97 -1.78
CA GLY A 57 -0.59 -7.28 -1.98
C GLY A 57 0.42 -7.48 -0.86
N TYR A 58 0.01 -7.32 0.40
CA TYR A 58 0.97 -7.31 1.52
C TYR A 58 1.71 -8.65 1.66
N PHE A 59 0.98 -9.77 1.81
CA PHE A 59 1.58 -11.09 2.00
C PHE A 59 2.52 -11.47 0.85
N ASN A 60 2.11 -11.20 -0.39
CA ASN A 60 2.93 -11.49 -1.56
C ASN A 60 4.20 -10.60 -1.63
N ALA A 61 4.11 -9.35 -1.18
CA ALA A 61 5.28 -8.48 -1.10
C ALA A 61 6.21 -8.86 0.04
N ASP A 62 5.67 -9.30 1.18
CA ASP A 62 6.44 -9.77 2.34
C ASP A 62 7.24 -11.04 2.02
N GLU A 63 6.64 -11.98 1.28
CA GLU A 63 7.34 -13.17 0.77
C GLU A 63 8.49 -12.80 -0.18
N LEU A 64 8.27 -11.85 -1.10
CA LEU A 64 9.33 -11.36 -1.99
C LEU A 64 10.45 -10.67 -1.22
N MET A 65 10.11 -9.88 -0.20
CA MET A 65 11.08 -9.23 0.67
C MET A 65 11.91 -10.26 1.43
N THR A 66 11.27 -11.27 2.01
CA THR A 66 11.95 -12.36 2.72
C THR A 66 12.90 -13.11 1.80
N PHE A 67 12.46 -13.45 0.59
CA PHE A 67 13.31 -14.08 -0.42
C PHE A 67 14.50 -13.18 -0.82
N SER A 68 14.28 -11.87 -0.92
CA SER A 68 15.34 -10.90 -1.23
C SER A 68 16.39 -10.82 -0.12
N PHE A 69 15.98 -10.83 1.15
CA PHE A 69 16.92 -10.89 2.28
C PHE A 69 17.76 -12.17 2.22
N LEU A 70 17.12 -13.33 2.09
CA LEU A 70 17.82 -14.62 2.00
C LEU A 70 18.81 -14.65 0.83
N THR A 71 18.41 -14.13 -0.33
CA THR A 71 19.29 -14.07 -1.51
C THR A 71 20.52 -13.17 -1.27
N LEU A 72 20.34 -12.04 -0.58
CA LEU A 72 21.44 -11.13 -0.26
C LEU A 72 22.40 -11.71 0.79
N GLU A 73 21.86 -12.48 1.76
CA GLU A 73 22.63 -13.20 2.77
C GLU A 73 23.42 -14.35 2.12
N GLU A 74 22.81 -15.17 1.27
CA GLU A 74 23.50 -16.25 0.55
C GLU A 74 24.60 -15.76 -0.40
N GLN A 75 24.46 -14.55 -0.95
CA GLN A 75 25.47 -13.93 -1.82
C GLN A 75 26.59 -13.27 -1.03
N HIS A 76 26.42 -13.06 0.28
CA HIS A 76 27.45 -12.45 1.12
C HIS A 76 28.63 -13.41 1.28
N GLN A 77 29.85 -12.89 1.13
CA GLN A 77 31.08 -13.63 1.44
C GLN A 77 31.85 -12.88 2.52
N ASP A 78 32.00 -13.52 3.68
CA ASP A 78 32.67 -12.93 4.83
C ASP A 78 34.17 -12.75 4.59
N ASN A 79 34.65 -11.52 4.83
CA ASN A 79 36.07 -11.23 4.90
C ASN A 79 36.51 -11.11 6.37
N TYR A 80 37.07 -12.20 6.91
CA TYR A 80 37.54 -12.28 8.30
C TYR A 80 38.75 -11.39 8.63
N ASN A 81 39.35 -10.72 7.64
CA ASN A 81 40.38 -9.71 7.89
C ASN A 81 39.79 -8.33 8.23
N GLN A 82 38.47 -8.17 8.11
CA GLN A 82 37.75 -6.95 8.45
C GLN A 82 36.75 -7.22 9.57
N LEU A 83 36.27 -6.14 10.20
CA LEU A 83 35.18 -6.26 11.16
C LEU A 83 33.92 -6.73 10.42
N LEU A 84 33.35 -7.85 10.86
CA LEU A 84 32.15 -8.40 10.24
C LEU A 84 30.95 -7.48 10.48
N PRO A 85 30.15 -7.21 9.44
CA PRO A 85 28.93 -6.41 9.56
C PRO A 85 27.92 -7.15 10.43
N MET A 86 27.24 -6.43 11.34
CA MET A 86 26.14 -7.01 12.13
C MET A 86 24.96 -7.46 11.24
N TYR A 87 24.78 -6.79 10.09
CA TYR A 87 23.73 -7.08 9.12
C TYR A 87 24.35 -7.38 7.75
N GLU A 88 24.44 -8.66 7.41
CA GLU A 88 25.06 -9.16 6.17
C GLU A 88 24.46 -8.52 4.91
N TYR A 89 23.14 -8.37 4.88
CA TYR A 89 22.40 -7.77 3.76
C TYR A 89 22.77 -6.29 3.48
N ILE A 90 23.41 -5.58 4.42
CA ILE A 90 23.88 -4.20 4.21
C ILE A 90 25.24 -4.19 3.51
N ALA A 91 26.08 -5.18 3.83
CA ALA A 91 27.44 -5.27 3.31
C ALA A 91 27.53 -5.92 1.92
N THR A 92 26.45 -6.53 1.44
CA THR A 92 26.42 -7.09 0.09
C THR A 92 26.48 -6.00 -0.99
N ASP A 93 27.42 -6.13 -1.92
CA ASP A 93 27.62 -5.18 -3.02
C ASP A 93 26.64 -5.41 -4.20
N ASN A 94 26.11 -6.62 -4.34
CA ASN A 94 25.25 -7.03 -5.46
C ASN A 94 23.75 -6.86 -5.18
N GLN A 95 23.30 -5.62 -4.98
CA GLN A 95 21.87 -5.34 -4.79
C GLN A 95 21.02 -5.51 -6.06
N GLN A 96 21.66 -5.44 -7.22
CA GLN A 96 20.98 -5.57 -8.51
C GLN A 96 20.34 -6.96 -8.67
N ALA A 97 20.84 -7.97 -7.95
CA ALA A 97 20.27 -9.32 -7.95
C ALA A 97 18.82 -9.36 -7.46
N VAL A 98 18.45 -8.54 -6.49
CA VAL A 98 17.10 -8.53 -5.87
C VAL A 98 16.27 -7.32 -6.27
N ALA A 99 16.85 -6.36 -7.02
CA ALA A 99 16.19 -5.11 -7.36
C ALA A 99 14.83 -5.30 -8.07
N SER A 100 14.69 -6.32 -8.93
CA SER A 100 13.41 -6.60 -9.60
C SER A 100 12.31 -7.02 -8.64
N ASP A 101 12.66 -7.82 -7.64
CA ASP A 101 11.73 -8.38 -6.67
C ASP A 101 11.30 -7.32 -5.67
N LEU A 102 12.24 -6.47 -5.25
CA LEU A 102 11.97 -5.28 -4.44
C LEU A 102 11.05 -4.29 -5.17
N ASP A 103 11.27 -4.05 -6.47
CA ASP A 103 10.39 -3.20 -7.28
C ASP A 103 8.97 -3.77 -7.39
N GLU A 104 8.84 -5.09 -7.52
CA GLU A 104 7.54 -5.76 -7.56
C GLU A 104 6.83 -5.72 -6.20
N ALA A 105 7.57 -5.89 -5.11
CA ALA A 105 7.06 -5.71 -3.74
C ALA A 105 6.51 -4.29 -3.54
N ILE A 106 7.27 -3.26 -3.90
CA ILE A 106 6.84 -1.85 -3.81
C ILE A 106 5.57 -1.59 -4.63
N LYS A 107 5.48 -2.14 -5.86
CA LYS A 107 4.28 -2.00 -6.70
C LYS A 107 3.05 -2.63 -6.05
N LYS A 108 3.14 -3.87 -5.55
CA LYS A 108 2.01 -4.56 -4.91
C LYS A 108 1.50 -3.79 -3.71
N VAL A 109 2.43 -3.33 -2.88
CA VAL A 109 2.13 -2.61 -1.65
C VAL A 109 1.56 -1.22 -1.93
N SER A 110 2.10 -0.49 -2.91
CA SER A 110 1.55 0.81 -3.33
C SER A 110 0.12 0.70 -3.86
N VAL A 111 -0.23 -0.38 -4.56
CA VAL A 111 -1.62 -0.66 -4.98
C VAL A 111 -2.52 -0.83 -3.75
N VAL A 112 -2.07 -1.58 -2.74
CA VAL A 112 -2.84 -1.78 -1.50
C VAL A 112 -3.07 -0.47 -0.76
N VAL A 113 -2.04 0.36 -0.57
CA VAL A 113 -2.16 1.67 0.12
C VAL A 113 -3.19 2.56 -0.59
N ASN A 114 -3.17 2.59 -1.92
CA ASN A 114 -4.08 3.41 -2.71
C ASN A 114 -5.54 2.91 -2.69
N LEU A 115 -5.75 1.59 -2.75
CA LEU A 115 -7.09 1.01 -2.83
C LEU A 115 -7.72 0.75 -1.45
N HIS A 116 -6.90 0.56 -0.42
CA HIS A 116 -7.31 0.07 0.90
C HIS A 116 -6.68 0.89 2.04
N ARG A 117 -6.65 2.22 1.90
CA ARG A 117 -6.12 3.17 2.91
C ARG A 117 -6.70 3.02 4.31
N GLU A 118 -7.94 2.53 4.42
CA GLU A 118 -8.64 2.34 5.70
C GLU A 118 -8.35 0.97 6.34
N SER A 119 -7.56 0.13 5.67
CA SER A 119 -7.13 -1.17 6.19
C SER A 119 -6.07 -1.01 7.28
N ASN A 120 -6.07 -1.96 8.21
CA ASN A 120 -5.09 -2.03 9.29
C ASN A 120 -3.70 -2.53 8.83
N TRP A 121 -3.50 -2.77 7.53
CA TRP A 121 -2.23 -3.22 6.94
C TRP A 121 -1.48 -2.09 6.24
N THR A 122 -2.05 -0.87 6.27
CA THR A 122 -1.53 0.27 5.53
C THR A 122 -0.19 0.72 6.12
N ASP A 123 -0.03 0.65 7.43
CA ASP A 123 1.24 0.89 8.15
C ASP A 123 2.32 -0.13 7.75
N ASP A 124 1.99 -1.42 7.70
CA ASP A 124 2.92 -2.47 7.27
C ASP A 124 3.34 -2.31 5.81
N CYS A 125 2.41 -1.84 4.99
CA CYS A 125 2.68 -1.50 3.61
C CYS A 125 3.77 -0.40 3.52
N TYR A 126 3.63 0.70 4.25
CA TYR A 126 4.69 1.72 4.28
C TYR A 126 6.01 1.17 4.82
N LEU A 127 5.97 0.21 5.76
CA LEU A 127 7.16 -0.43 6.31
C LEU A 127 7.89 -1.24 5.26
N LEU A 128 7.17 -2.07 4.50
CA LEU A 128 7.76 -2.84 3.40
C LEU A 128 8.35 -1.94 2.32
N VAL A 129 7.70 -0.80 2.00
CA VAL A 129 8.26 0.15 1.03
C VAL A 129 9.58 0.73 1.53
N GLY A 130 9.63 1.20 2.78
CA GLY A 130 10.86 1.73 3.39
C GLY A 130 11.99 0.68 3.44
N LYS A 131 11.68 -0.55 3.86
CA LYS A 131 12.63 -1.68 3.84
C LYS A 131 13.15 -1.97 2.43
N ALA A 132 12.26 -2.01 1.43
CA ALA A 132 12.63 -2.29 0.06
C ALA A 132 13.53 -1.18 -0.53
N GLN A 133 13.23 0.09 -0.24
CA GLN A 133 14.08 1.22 -0.66
C GLN A 133 15.46 1.16 0.02
N PHE A 134 15.49 0.85 1.32
CA PHE A 134 16.74 0.67 2.06
C PHE A 134 17.60 -0.45 1.45
N LEU A 135 16.99 -1.60 1.13
CA LEU A 135 17.66 -2.71 0.46
C LEU A 135 18.12 -2.41 -0.97
N LYS A 136 17.64 -1.32 -1.58
CA LYS A 136 18.13 -0.82 -2.87
C LYS A 136 19.27 0.21 -2.73
N LYS A 137 19.77 0.47 -1.52
CA LYS A 137 20.71 1.57 -1.18
C LYS A 137 20.11 2.97 -1.47
N ASP A 138 18.80 3.07 -1.64
CA ASP A 138 18.10 4.36 -1.78
C ASP A 138 17.68 4.85 -0.39
N TYR A 139 18.69 5.23 0.40
CA TYR A 139 18.50 5.60 1.80
C TYR A 139 17.69 6.89 1.97
N GLU A 140 17.83 7.85 1.06
CA GLU A 140 17.08 9.11 1.07
C GLU A 140 15.57 8.84 0.92
N SER A 141 15.17 8.06 -0.10
CA SER A 141 13.76 7.73 -0.30
C SER A 141 13.20 6.83 0.83
N ALA A 142 14.03 5.93 1.36
CA ALA A 142 13.67 5.08 2.49
C ALA A 142 13.38 5.92 3.75
N GLU A 143 14.25 6.88 4.04
CA GLU A 143 14.12 7.79 5.17
C GLU A 143 12.82 8.59 5.08
N GLU A 144 12.54 9.22 3.93
CA GLU A 144 11.31 9.99 3.72
C GLU A 144 10.05 9.14 3.97
N THR A 145 10.03 7.92 3.45
CA THR A 145 8.90 7.00 3.59
C THR A 145 8.70 6.56 5.03
N LEU A 146 9.79 6.24 5.73
CA LEU A 146 9.77 5.81 7.13
C LEU A 146 9.45 6.98 8.09
N ARG A 147 9.93 8.19 7.80
CA ARG A 147 9.53 9.42 8.51
C ARG A 147 8.03 9.66 8.37
N TYR A 148 7.51 9.60 7.14
CA TYR A 148 6.07 9.75 6.91
C TYR A 148 5.27 8.72 7.72
N MET A 149 5.69 7.45 7.70
CA MET A 149 5.01 6.39 8.42
C MET A 149 5.04 6.60 9.94
N THR A 150 6.22 6.84 10.52
CA THR A 150 6.36 7.05 11.97
C THR A 150 5.55 8.26 12.44
N GLU A 151 5.49 9.32 11.64
CA GLU A 151 4.67 10.47 11.96
C GLU A 151 3.17 10.16 11.87
N GLU A 152 2.68 9.64 10.74
CA GLU A 152 1.25 9.43 10.47
C GLU A 152 0.65 8.32 11.36
N PHE A 153 1.39 7.23 11.54
CA PHE A 153 0.94 6.04 12.29
C PHE A 153 1.43 5.99 13.73
N SER A 154 1.93 7.10 14.28
CA SER A 154 2.30 7.17 15.70
C SER A 154 1.11 6.81 16.62
N PRO A 155 1.36 6.09 17.73
CA PRO A 155 0.30 5.69 18.66
C PRO A 155 -0.48 6.89 19.20
N ALA A 156 0.19 8.03 19.39
CA ALA A 156 -0.43 9.28 19.80
C ALA A 156 -1.39 9.84 18.75
N LYS A 157 -1.03 9.85 17.46
CA LYS A 157 -1.93 10.32 16.38
C LYS A 157 -3.09 9.34 16.17
N MET A 158 -2.80 8.04 16.16
CA MET A 158 -3.84 7.00 16.01
C MET A 158 -4.87 7.05 17.14
N ALA A 159 -4.43 7.17 18.40
CA ALA A 159 -5.34 7.33 19.54
C ALA A 159 -6.20 8.61 19.45
N LYS A 160 -5.63 9.73 18.94
CA LYS A 160 -6.39 10.96 18.68
C LYS A 160 -7.43 10.75 17.57
N LEU A 161 -7.08 10.05 16.51
CA LEU A 161 -7.96 9.74 15.39
C LEU A 161 -9.13 8.85 15.83
N GLU A 162 -8.85 7.80 16.61
CA GLU A 162 -9.86 6.94 17.23
C GLU A 162 -10.81 7.73 18.14
N LYS A 163 -10.27 8.58 19.04
CA LYS A 163 -11.10 9.45 19.90
C LYS A 163 -11.99 10.40 19.09
N LYS A 164 -11.50 10.94 17.97
CA LYS A 164 -12.27 11.82 17.08
C LYS A 164 -13.40 11.05 16.38
N LEU A 165 -13.13 9.83 15.93
CA LEU A 165 -14.12 8.90 15.38
C LEU A 165 -15.21 8.56 16.41
N GLU A 166 -14.84 8.22 17.63
CA GLU A 166 -15.79 7.90 18.71
C GLU A 166 -16.66 9.11 19.10
N LYS A 167 -16.08 10.31 19.18
CA LYS A 167 -16.84 11.55 19.41
C LYS A 167 -17.84 11.84 18.28
N SER A 168 -17.45 11.61 17.03
CA SER A 168 -18.32 11.75 15.85
C SER A 168 -19.51 10.77 15.91
N LYS A 169 -19.29 9.55 16.38
CA LYS A 169 -20.36 8.55 16.59
C LYS A 169 -21.29 8.96 17.75
N LYS A 170 -20.74 9.36 18.91
CA LYS A 170 -21.52 9.68 20.11
C LYS A 170 -22.37 10.95 19.94
N GLY A 171 -21.84 11.99 19.30
CA GLY A 171 -22.59 13.22 18.99
C GLY A 171 -23.70 13.06 17.95
N LYS A 172 -23.76 11.92 17.25
CA LYS A 172 -24.80 11.61 16.26
C LYS A 172 -25.93 10.74 16.84
N ASN A 173 -25.63 9.83 17.78
CA ASN A 173 -26.67 9.06 18.48
C ASN A 173 -27.57 9.94 19.37
N SER A 174 -27.08 11.08 19.86
CA SER A 174 -27.91 12.06 20.59
C SER A 174 -28.83 12.89 19.68
N LYS A 175 -28.61 12.88 18.35
CA LYS A 175 -29.42 13.60 17.35
C LYS A 175 -30.47 12.73 16.67
N SER A 176 -30.37 11.40 16.78
CA SER A 176 -31.35 10.46 16.21
C SER A 176 -32.54 10.16 17.13
N SER A 177 -32.57 10.66 18.36
CA SER A 177 -33.67 10.46 19.33
C SER A 177 -34.65 11.65 19.44
N SER A 178 -34.40 12.78 18.79
CA SER A 178 -35.37 13.89 18.78
C SER A 178 -36.26 13.83 17.55
N GLY A 179 -37.44 13.23 17.72
CA GLY A 179 -38.50 13.28 16.73
C GLY A 179 -39.03 14.71 16.52
N LYS A 180 -39.30 15.03 15.23
CA LYS A 180 -40.33 15.95 14.71
C LYS A 180 -40.15 17.47 14.88
N LYS A 181 -39.86 18.14 13.76
CA LYS A 181 -40.79 19.12 13.15
C LYS A 181 -40.40 19.41 11.71
N VAL A 182 -41.34 19.13 10.80
CA VAL A 182 -41.32 19.57 9.41
C VAL A 182 -41.59 21.07 9.41
N SER A 183 -40.71 21.86 8.80
CA SER A 183 -41.04 23.21 8.31
C SER A 183 -40.14 23.54 7.13
N GLY A 184 -40.78 23.93 6.04
CA GLY A 184 -40.28 23.87 4.67
C GLY A 184 -39.02 24.68 4.37
N LYS A 185 -38.19 24.13 3.48
CA LYS A 185 -37.32 24.89 2.58
C LYS A 185 -36.88 24.09 1.34
N ASP A 186 -37.78 23.34 0.71
CA ASP A 186 -37.44 22.52 -0.46
C ASP A 186 -37.77 23.23 -1.78
N LYS A 187 -36.90 24.13 -2.25
CA LYS A 187 -36.90 24.59 -3.66
C LYS A 187 -35.52 24.72 -4.31
N GLU A 188 -34.42 24.64 -3.56
CA GLU A 188 -33.07 24.80 -4.11
C GLU A 188 -32.39 23.45 -4.42
N ASP A 189 -32.67 22.43 -3.62
CA ASP A 189 -31.99 21.12 -3.66
C ASP A 189 -32.30 20.28 -4.92
N ASN A 190 -33.45 20.51 -5.57
CA ASN A 190 -33.86 19.71 -6.75
C ASN A 190 -33.09 20.09 -8.03
N LYS A 191 -32.52 21.31 -8.09
CA LYS A 191 -31.74 21.79 -9.25
C LYS A 191 -30.31 21.22 -9.27
N GLU A 192 -29.72 21.00 -8.09
CA GLU A 192 -28.40 20.37 -7.95
C GLU A 192 -28.42 18.85 -8.17
N VAL A 193 -29.51 18.17 -7.78
CA VAL A 193 -29.64 16.72 -8.01
C VAL A 193 -29.83 16.39 -9.50
N LEU A 194 -30.52 17.26 -10.26
CA LEU A 194 -30.64 17.15 -11.72
C LEU A 194 -29.31 17.43 -12.43
N SER A 195 -28.51 18.42 -11.96
CA SER A 195 -27.20 18.72 -12.53
C SER A 195 -26.17 17.61 -12.23
N GLY A 196 -26.21 17.02 -11.03
CA GLY A 196 -25.36 15.88 -10.66
C GLY A 196 -25.62 14.62 -11.49
N ARG A 197 -26.90 14.32 -11.76
CA ARG A 197 -27.29 13.15 -12.59
C ARG A 197 -26.93 13.34 -14.07
N ALA A 198 -26.94 14.59 -14.57
CA ALA A 198 -26.45 14.93 -15.90
C ALA A 198 -24.92 14.82 -15.99
N ALA A 199 -24.18 15.30 -14.99
CA ALA A 199 -22.73 15.19 -14.89
C ALA A 199 -22.27 13.71 -14.81
N GLU A 200 -22.98 12.87 -14.07
CA GLU A 200 -22.68 11.43 -13.98
C GLU A 200 -22.88 10.71 -15.32
N LYS A 201 -23.95 11.05 -16.06
CA LYS A 201 -24.19 10.50 -17.41
C LYS A 201 -23.12 10.96 -18.41
N ALA A 202 -22.69 12.21 -18.34
CA ALA A 202 -21.61 12.74 -19.17
C ALA A 202 -20.28 12.03 -18.90
N ARG A 203 -19.94 11.79 -17.62
CA ARG A 203 -18.72 11.08 -17.20
C ARG A 203 -18.73 9.61 -17.63
N LYS A 204 -19.88 8.93 -17.54
CA LYS A 204 -20.05 7.55 -18.05
C LYS A 204 -19.90 7.47 -19.57
N LYS A 205 -20.43 8.44 -20.32
CA LYS A 205 -20.27 8.53 -21.77
C LYS A 205 -18.80 8.75 -22.16
N TYR A 206 -18.13 9.71 -21.53
CA TYR A 206 -16.71 9.99 -21.74
C TYR A 206 -15.82 8.76 -21.48
N ASN A 207 -16.01 8.07 -20.36
CA ASN A 207 -15.23 6.86 -20.03
C ASN A 207 -15.48 5.71 -21.02
N ARG A 208 -16.71 5.56 -21.53
CA ARG A 208 -17.05 4.58 -22.57
C ARG A 208 -16.36 4.92 -23.90
N ASP A 209 -16.31 6.19 -24.27
CA ASP A 209 -15.68 6.64 -25.50
C ASP A 209 -14.15 6.54 -25.43
N LEU A 210 -13.55 6.81 -24.27
CA LEU A 210 -12.13 6.59 -24.00
C LEU A 210 -11.77 5.10 -24.11
N LYS A 211 -12.61 4.20 -23.59
CA LYS A 211 -12.43 2.74 -23.73
C LYS A 211 -12.53 2.29 -25.18
N LYS A 212 -13.40 2.91 -25.98
CA LYS A 212 -13.51 2.63 -27.43
C LYS A 212 -12.28 3.13 -28.20
N LYS A 213 -11.81 4.35 -27.92
CA LYS A 213 -10.56 4.90 -28.51
C LYS A 213 -9.36 4.01 -28.18
N ARG A 214 -9.14 3.66 -26.91
CA ARG A 214 -8.07 2.74 -26.49
C ARG A 214 -8.13 1.38 -27.20
N LYS A 215 -9.33 0.81 -27.42
CA LYS A 215 -9.50 -0.43 -28.19
C LYS A 215 -9.21 -0.24 -29.69
N GLN A 216 -9.56 0.90 -30.26
CA GLN A 216 -9.29 1.23 -31.66
C GLN A 216 -7.80 1.48 -31.89
N ASP A 217 -7.13 2.17 -30.97
CA ASP A 217 -5.69 2.43 -31.02
C ASP A 217 -4.90 1.13 -30.85
N LYS A 218 -5.34 0.23 -29.94
CA LYS A 218 -4.75 -1.12 -29.80
C LYS A 218 -4.96 -1.99 -31.05
N LYS A 219 -6.08 -1.83 -31.77
CA LYS A 219 -6.28 -2.50 -33.08
C LYS A 219 -5.43 -1.88 -34.20
N ARG A 220 -5.23 -0.56 -34.18
CA ARG A 220 -4.40 0.17 -35.16
C ARG A 220 -2.91 -0.13 -34.96
N SER A 221 -2.43 -0.23 -33.72
CA SER A 221 -1.05 -0.63 -33.41
C SER A 221 -0.79 -2.09 -33.82
N ASN A 222 -1.74 -3.00 -33.56
CA ASN A 222 -1.63 -4.40 -33.97
C ASN A 222 -1.65 -4.56 -35.52
N LYS A 223 -2.36 -3.69 -36.24
CA LYS A 223 -2.37 -3.66 -37.71
C LYS A 223 -1.08 -3.07 -38.32
N LYS A 224 -0.40 -2.15 -37.61
CA LYS A 224 0.92 -1.60 -38.02
C LYS A 224 2.09 -2.53 -37.69
N GLY A 225 1.95 -3.45 -36.73
CA GLY A 225 2.97 -4.46 -36.40
C GLY A 225 3.09 -5.61 -37.41
N GLY A 226 2.17 -5.74 -38.36
CA GLY A 226 2.13 -6.85 -39.34
C GLY A 226 2.88 -6.61 -40.66
N LYS A 227 3.60 -5.49 -40.83
CA LYS A 227 4.27 -5.17 -42.10
C LYS A 227 5.65 -4.55 -41.89
N LYS A 228 6.63 -5.38 -41.51
CA LYS A 228 8.08 -5.21 -41.81
C LYS A 228 8.84 -6.47 -41.38
N LYS A 229 9.08 -7.37 -42.34
CA LYS A 229 10.24 -8.29 -42.36
C LYS A 229 10.68 -8.46 -43.81
N SER A 230 11.70 -7.71 -44.20
CA SER A 230 12.78 -8.14 -45.10
C SER A 230 13.79 -6.99 -45.21
N ALA A 231 15.01 -7.23 -44.74
CA ALA A 231 16.18 -6.41 -45.06
C ALA A 231 16.78 -6.89 -46.40
N PRO A 232 17.62 -6.07 -47.05
CA PRO A 232 19.02 -6.46 -47.11
C PRO A 232 20.04 -5.31 -46.89
N LYS A 233 21.25 -5.70 -46.47
CA LYS A 233 22.48 -4.90 -46.24
C LYS A 233 23.07 -4.33 -47.54
N ARG A 234 23.72 -3.14 -47.46
CA ARG A 234 25.01 -2.74 -48.09
C ARG A 234 25.43 -1.31 -47.66
N THR A 235 26.68 -1.12 -47.25
CA THR A 235 27.47 0.15 -47.19
C THR A 235 28.29 0.30 -48.50
N PRO A 236 29.10 1.36 -48.84
CA PRO A 236 29.63 2.53 -48.09
C PRO A 236 29.71 3.91 -48.87
N LYS A 237 30.43 4.91 -48.30
CA LYS A 237 30.92 6.24 -48.82
C LYS A 237 29.95 7.45 -48.75
N ALA A 238 30.37 8.72 -48.59
CA ALA A 238 31.56 9.43 -48.09
C ALA A 238 31.24 10.96 -48.08
N GLU A 239 31.90 11.74 -47.20
CA GLU A 239 32.23 13.20 -47.30
C GLU A 239 31.03 14.20 -47.23
N ASP A 240 31.02 15.29 -46.44
CA ASP A 240 31.98 16.40 -46.33
C ASP A 240 32.06 17.07 -44.93
N GLU A 241 33.31 17.35 -44.55
CA GLU A 241 33.91 18.54 -43.91
C GLU A 241 33.41 19.20 -42.59
N LYS A 242 34.34 19.14 -41.62
CA LYS A 242 34.63 19.96 -40.40
C LYS A 242 35.04 21.42 -40.78
N PRO A 243 35.54 22.34 -39.89
CA PRO A 243 36.03 22.23 -38.47
C PRO A 243 35.55 23.42 -37.58
N LEU A 244 35.87 23.61 -36.29
CA LEU A 244 37.14 23.70 -35.55
C LEU A 244 36.83 23.63 -34.03
N THR A 245 37.43 22.71 -33.26
CA THR A 245 38.54 22.86 -32.26
C THR A 245 38.08 23.30 -30.86
N ALA A 246 38.20 22.44 -29.83
CA ALA A 246 39.37 22.23 -28.96
C ALA A 246 39.52 23.40 -27.95
N GLU A 247 39.72 23.21 -26.64
CA GLU A 247 40.77 22.40 -26.03
C GLU A 247 40.35 21.86 -24.64
N ALA A 248 40.97 20.72 -24.28
CA ALA A 248 41.07 20.20 -22.93
C ALA A 248 42.34 20.77 -22.29
N GLU A 249 42.42 20.83 -20.96
CA GLU A 249 43.65 20.47 -20.23
C GLU A 249 43.40 20.31 -18.72
N THR A 250 43.94 19.22 -18.19
CA THR A 250 44.33 19.03 -16.79
C THR A 250 45.84 18.81 -16.84
N PRO A 251 46.63 19.26 -15.84
CA PRO A 251 47.35 18.26 -15.05
C PRO A 251 47.60 18.65 -13.58
N ALA A 252 47.96 17.63 -12.80
CA ALA A 252 48.23 17.61 -11.35
C ALA A 252 49.65 18.05 -10.94
N GLN A 253 49.85 18.49 -9.69
CA GLN A 253 50.74 17.93 -8.64
C GLN A 253 51.06 18.90 -7.47
N GLU A 254 51.09 18.32 -6.26
CA GLU A 254 51.56 18.78 -4.91
C GLU A 254 53.11 19.03 -4.84
N PRO A 255 53.75 19.65 -3.79
CA PRO A 255 53.80 19.16 -2.37
C PRO A 255 54.08 20.13 -1.17
N GLU A 256 53.79 19.58 0.03
CA GLU A 256 54.37 19.69 1.41
C GLU A 256 54.75 21.02 2.15
N SER A 257 54.26 21.14 3.41
CA SER A 257 55.08 21.21 4.66
C SER A 257 54.23 21.28 5.96
N ALA A 258 54.65 20.53 7.00
CA ALA A 258 54.13 20.45 8.39
C ALA A 258 55.11 21.18 9.38
N PRO A 259 55.03 21.16 10.75
CA PRO A 259 54.15 20.41 11.69
C PRO A 259 53.72 21.12 13.03
N ALA A 260 53.06 20.33 13.91
CA ALA A 260 52.80 20.43 15.37
C ALA A 260 51.57 21.27 15.83
N THR A 261 50.70 20.84 16.77
CA THR A 261 50.90 20.01 17.99
C THR A 261 49.58 19.32 18.46
N GLU A 262 49.74 18.27 19.25
CA GLU A 262 48.80 17.25 19.78
C GLU A 262 47.65 17.74 20.71
N ALA A 263 46.50 17.05 20.65
CA ALA A 263 45.71 16.63 21.83
C ALA A 263 44.71 15.51 21.46
N GLU A 264 44.82 14.37 22.13
CA GLU A 264 44.03 13.13 21.97
C GLU A 264 42.57 13.23 22.48
N PRO A 265 41.67 12.31 22.04
CA PRO A 265 40.22 12.48 22.07
C PRO A 265 39.55 12.04 23.39
N ALA A 266 38.59 12.84 23.87
CA ALA A 266 37.66 12.41 24.91
C ALA A 266 36.69 11.37 24.32
N ALA A 267 36.64 10.20 24.95
CA ALA A 267 35.83 9.03 24.60
C ALA A 267 34.35 9.37 24.31
N PRO A 268 33.69 8.65 23.38
CA PRO A 268 32.26 8.79 23.17
C PRO A 268 31.53 8.27 24.41
N THR A 269 30.95 9.18 25.19
CA THR A 269 30.01 8.85 26.26
C THR A 269 28.94 7.92 25.70
N THR A 270 28.91 6.70 26.22
CA THR A 270 27.92 5.67 25.92
C THR A 270 26.53 6.26 26.03
N ILE A 271 25.76 6.25 24.94
CA ILE A 271 24.32 6.51 24.98
C ILE A 271 23.71 5.40 25.82
N ARG A 272 23.34 5.70 27.07
CA ARG A 272 22.61 4.77 27.92
C ARG A 272 21.14 4.83 27.54
N LEU A 273 20.51 3.67 27.49
CA LEU A 273 19.09 3.45 27.14
C LEU A 273 18.11 4.29 28.00
N SER A 274 18.59 4.99 29.02
CA SER A 274 17.87 5.87 29.95
C SER A 274 17.70 7.32 29.49
N ASP A 275 18.43 7.78 28.47
CA ASP A 275 18.48 9.21 28.13
C ASP A 275 17.38 9.66 27.15
N SER A 276 16.53 8.74 26.68
CA SER A 276 15.30 9.11 25.97
C SER A 276 14.21 9.50 26.98
N SER A 277 13.95 10.81 27.08
CA SER A 277 12.90 11.38 27.94
C SER A 277 11.47 11.04 27.50
N THR A 278 11.30 10.13 26.54
CA THR A 278 10.05 9.44 26.28
C THR A 278 10.25 7.98 26.66
N PRO A 279 9.65 7.49 27.77
CA PRO A 279 9.63 6.05 27.97
C PRO A 279 8.98 5.45 26.72
N ILE A 280 9.75 4.64 26.00
CA ILE A 280 9.23 3.66 25.05
C ILE A 280 8.49 2.66 25.95
N VAL A 281 7.29 3.05 26.38
CA VAL A 281 6.35 2.14 27.00
C VAL A 281 5.99 1.22 25.87
N ASP A 282 6.62 0.05 25.82
CA ASP A 282 6.05 -1.10 25.13
C ASP A 282 4.83 -1.49 25.98
N PRO A 283 3.60 -1.08 25.62
CA PRO A 283 2.45 -1.60 26.35
C PRO A 283 2.50 -3.13 26.19
N ASP A 284 2.36 -3.87 27.29
CA ASP A 284 2.15 -5.32 27.26
C ASP A 284 1.29 -5.67 26.05
N PRO A 285 1.74 -6.55 25.14
CA PRO A 285 1.10 -6.70 23.84
C PRO A 285 -0.37 -7.03 24.08
N PRO A 286 -1.32 -6.12 23.78
CA PRO A 286 -2.73 -6.42 23.92
C PRO A 286 -2.99 -7.65 23.08
N ASN A 287 -3.77 -8.62 23.55
CA ASN A 287 -4.07 -9.86 22.83
C ASN A 287 -4.40 -9.58 21.35
N TYR A 288 -3.41 -9.72 20.47
CA TYR A 288 -3.48 -9.46 19.03
C TYR A 288 -4.15 -10.63 18.29
N PHE A 289 -4.82 -11.53 19.01
CA PHE A 289 -5.45 -12.74 18.49
C PHE A 289 -6.43 -12.47 17.33
N MET A 290 -6.99 -11.26 17.24
CA MET A 290 -7.83 -10.83 16.11
C MET A 290 -7.46 -9.44 15.58
N LYS A 291 -6.41 -8.79 16.10
CA LYS A 291 -6.01 -7.44 15.72
C LYS A 291 -4.56 -7.49 15.24
N HIS A 292 -4.31 -6.86 14.09
CA HIS A 292 -2.97 -6.72 13.54
C HIS A 292 -2.02 -5.99 14.52
N ARG A 293 -0.76 -6.42 14.63
CA ARG A 293 0.25 -5.75 15.47
C ARG A 293 0.71 -4.46 14.76
N PRO A 294 0.70 -3.30 15.40
CA PRO A 294 1.13 -2.08 14.72
C PRO A 294 2.60 -2.17 14.29
N ALA A 295 2.90 -1.80 13.03
CA ALA A 295 4.25 -1.78 12.47
C ALA A 295 5.15 -0.64 13.00
N TYR A 296 4.61 0.23 13.87
CA TYR A 296 5.26 1.46 14.31
C TYR A 296 6.64 1.25 14.93
N GLN A 297 6.77 0.32 15.89
CA GLN A 297 8.04 0.05 16.58
C GLN A 297 9.12 -0.38 15.58
N GLU A 298 8.76 -1.28 14.67
CA GLU A 298 9.66 -1.73 13.62
C GLU A 298 10.00 -0.60 12.65
N GLY A 299 9.04 0.25 12.29
CA GLY A 299 9.28 1.44 11.48
C GLY A 299 10.29 2.41 12.10
N VAL A 300 10.23 2.61 13.42
CA VAL A 300 11.21 3.43 14.15
C VAL A 300 12.61 2.80 14.10
N LEU A 301 12.71 1.48 14.27
CA LEU A 301 13.99 0.76 14.17
C LEU A 301 14.59 0.86 12.77
N TRP A 302 13.78 0.71 11.72
CA TRP A 302 14.24 0.86 10.35
C TRP A 302 14.60 2.30 9.99
N LEU A 303 13.87 3.28 10.52
CA LEU A 303 14.25 4.69 10.38
C LEU A 303 15.59 4.97 11.05
N ALA A 304 15.85 4.39 12.22
CA ALA A 304 17.15 4.52 12.87
C ALA A 304 18.27 3.91 12.03
N LYS A 305 18.03 2.77 11.37
CA LYS A 305 19.01 2.14 10.46
C LYS A 305 19.38 3.03 9.27
N THR A 306 18.51 3.92 8.81
CA THR A 306 18.82 4.83 7.68
C THR A 306 19.71 6.00 8.07
N LEU A 307 19.89 6.24 9.37
CA LEU A 307 20.63 7.40 9.91
C LEU A 307 22.04 7.04 10.42
N ILE A 308 22.45 5.78 10.26
CA ILE A 308 23.76 5.23 10.66
C ILE A 308 24.62 5.11 9.40
#